data_AF-R6K0V4-F1
#
_entry.id   AF-R6K0V4-F1
#
_cell.length_a   1.000
_cell.length_b   1.000
_cell.length_c   1.000
_cell.angle_alpha   90.00
_cell.angle_beta   90.00
_cell.angle_gamma   90.00
#
_symmetry.space_group_name_H-M   'P 1'
#
loop_
_entity.id
_entity.type
_entity.pdbx_description
1 polymer ?
#
loop_
_entity_poly.entity_id
_entity_poly.type
_entity_poly.pdbx_seq_one_letter_code
_entity_poly.pdbx_strand_id
1 'polypeptide(L)'
;MLRKSAETAGIHPVYLDIISSNFAMLIENANTMREAQECKSQMISAYCRFVRKNRLDQYSPLVRKAITYIRIYLADQLTLAGIAKGIRVSPSYLSRLFNRETGDSISNYITKARVEKAAGLLSFSGMSIQNIAFYVGFGDLNYFSRCFKKYKRMTPTEYRASSSIGV
;
A
#
# COMPACT_ATOMS: atom_id res chain seq x y z
N MET A 1 -14.38 -12.39 -11.39
CA MET A 1 -14.04 -11.58 -12.59
C MET A 1 -13.24 -10.31 -12.26
N LEU A 2 -13.65 -9.48 -11.29
CA LEU A 2 -12.96 -8.21 -10.96
C LEU A 2 -11.49 -8.35 -10.56
N ARG A 3 -11.13 -9.45 -9.88
CA ARG A 3 -9.75 -9.75 -9.46
C ARG A 3 -8.79 -9.86 -10.66
N LYS A 4 -9.14 -10.69 -11.65
CA LYS A 4 -8.37 -10.85 -12.90
C LYS A 4 -8.25 -9.54 -13.68
N SER A 5 -9.31 -8.73 -13.72
CA SER A 5 -9.30 -7.43 -14.41
C SER A 5 -8.37 -6.40 -13.75
N ALA A 6 -8.32 -6.40 -12.41
CA ALA A 6 -7.42 -5.53 -11.66
C ALA A 6 -5.95 -6.00 -11.74
N GLU A 7 -5.70 -7.31 -11.75
CA GLU A 7 -4.39 -7.90 -12.03
C GLU A 7 -3.88 -7.50 -13.42
N THR A 8 -4.72 -7.58 -14.46
CA THR A 8 -4.37 -7.11 -15.82
C THR A 8 -4.16 -5.60 -15.90
N ALA A 9 -4.71 -4.81 -14.96
CA ALA A 9 -4.46 -3.37 -14.85
C ALA A 9 -3.16 -3.03 -14.10
N GLY A 10 -2.36 -4.03 -13.71
CA GLY A 10 -1.09 -3.86 -13.00
C GLY A 10 -1.25 -3.69 -11.48
N ILE A 11 -2.40 -4.07 -10.92
CA ILE A 11 -2.64 -4.04 -9.47
C ILE A 11 -2.30 -5.40 -8.91
N HIS A 12 -1.37 -5.41 -7.96
CA HIS A 12 -0.95 -6.66 -7.35
C HIS A 12 -2.08 -7.33 -6.55
N PRO A 13 -2.24 -8.67 -6.63
CA PRO A 13 -3.31 -9.41 -5.97
C PRO A 13 -3.47 -9.13 -4.47
N VAL A 14 -2.39 -8.82 -3.75
CA VAL A 14 -2.44 -8.49 -2.31
C VAL A 14 -3.40 -7.33 -1.99
N TYR A 15 -3.52 -6.33 -2.86
CA TYR A 15 -4.47 -5.24 -2.64
C TYR A 15 -5.92 -5.65 -2.93
N LEU A 16 -6.08 -6.65 -3.80
CA LEU A 16 -7.36 -7.27 -4.07
C LEU A 16 -7.74 -8.21 -2.92
N ASP A 17 -6.78 -8.82 -2.24
CA ASP A 17 -7.05 -9.62 -1.05
C ASP A 17 -7.56 -8.78 0.12
N ILE A 18 -7.00 -7.59 0.38
CA ILE A 18 -7.47 -6.74 1.49
C ILE A 18 -8.91 -6.25 1.26
N ILE A 19 -9.21 -5.74 0.06
CA ILE A 19 -10.58 -5.30 -0.28
C ILE A 19 -11.52 -6.51 -0.27
N SER A 20 -11.12 -7.64 -0.87
CA SER A 20 -11.94 -8.88 -0.84
C SER A 20 -12.19 -9.37 0.58
N SER A 21 -11.20 -9.36 1.46
CA SER A 21 -11.32 -9.88 2.84
C SER A 21 -12.22 -9.01 3.70
N ASN A 22 -12.11 -7.68 3.61
CA ASN A 22 -13.01 -6.78 4.33
C ASN A 22 -14.46 -6.93 3.87
N PHE A 23 -14.70 -7.07 2.56
CA PHE A 23 -16.05 -7.28 2.05
C PHE A 23 -16.56 -8.71 2.26
N ALA A 24 -15.69 -9.72 2.38
CA ALA A 24 -16.09 -11.08 2.74
C ALA A 24 -16.75 -11.11 4.14
N MET A 25 -16.14 -10.45 5.13
CA MET A 25 -16.72 -10.31 6.46
C MET A 25 -18.05 -9.53 6.46
N LEU A 26 -18.17 -8.47 5.65
CA LEU A 26 -19.41 -7.69 5.55
C LEU A 26 -20.55 -8.47 4.89
N ILE A 27 -20.21 -9.34 3.91
CA ILE A 27 -21.18 -10.21 3.25
C ILE A 27 -21.63 -11.35 4.17
N GLU A 28 -20.72 -11.91 4.97
CA GLU A 28 -21.05 -12.95 5.97
C GLU A 28 -22.00 -12.44 7.07
N ASN A 29 -21.94 -11.15 7.39
CA ASN A 29 -22.81 -10.52 8.40
C ASN A 29 -24.07 -9.87 7.80
N ALA A 30 -24.27 -9.92 6.48
CA ALA A 30 -25.48 -9.40 5.85
C ALA A 30 -26.65 -10.38 6.05
N ASN A 31 -27.70 -9.93 6.74
CA ASN A 31 -28.84 -10.79 7.10
C ASN A 31 -30.00 -10.67 6.10
N THR A 32 -29.88 -9.78 5.12
CA THR A 32 -30.91 -9.57 4.10
C THR A 32 -30.33 -9.50 2.68
N MET A 33 -31.13 -9.91 1.70
CA MET A 33 -30.78 -9.82 0.28
C MET A 33 -30.44 -8.38 -0.15
N ARG A 34 -31.07 -7.38 0.49
CA ARG A 34 -30.83 -5.95 0.24
C ARG A 34 -29.44 -5.51 0.70
N GLU A 35 -29.04 -5.89 1.92
CA GLU A 35 -27.70 -5.61 2.45
C GLU A 35 -26.59 -6.28 1.63
N ALA A 36 -26.83 -7.50 1.15
CA ALA A 36 -25.90 -8.20 0.27
C ALA A 36 -25.73 -7.48 -1.08
N GLN A 37 -26.81 -6.93 -1.64
CA GLN A 37 -26.79 -6.14 -2.89
C GLN A 37 -26.08 -4.79 -2.70
N GLU A 38 -26.32 -4.13 -1.57
CA GLU A 38 -25.65 -2.89 -1.17
C GLU A 38 -24.13 -3.11 -1.04
N CYS A 39 -23.72 -4.16 -0.30
CA CYS A 39 -22.32 -4.55 -0.13
C CYS A 39 -21.62 -4.81 -1.48
N LYS A 40 -22.30 -5.49 -2.41
CA LYS A 40 -21.76 -5.75 -3.75
C LYS A 40 -21.51 -4.45 -4.53
N SER A 41 -22.43 -3.50 -4.49
CA SER A 41 -22.28 -2.20 -5.17
C SER A 41 -21.15 -1.36 -4.56
N GLN A 42 -21.06 -1.34 -3.22
CA GLN A 42 -19.99 -0.66 -2.49
C GLN A 42 -18.63 -1.29 -2.77
N MET A 43 -18.55 -2.61 -2.85
CA MET A 43 -17.32 -3.34 -3.19
C MET A 43 -16.83 -2.97 -4.60
N ILE A 44 -17.71 -2.98 -5.61
CA ILE A 44 -17.36 -2.60 -6.99
C ILE A 44 -16.84 -1.15 -7.03
N SER A 45 -17.54 -0.23 -6.36
CA SER A 45 -17.11 1.18 -6.30
C SER A 45 -15.78 1.35 -5.57
N ALA A 46 -15.55 0.63 -4.48
CA ALA A 46 -14.28 0.63 -3.75
C ALA A 46 -13.13 0.11 -4.62
N TYR A 47 -13.35 -0.99 -5.35
CA TYR A 47 -12.38 -1.53 -6.30
C TYR A 47 -12.06 -0.55 -7.42
N CYS A 48 -13.08 -0.02 -8.10
CA CYS A 48 -12.90 0.94 -9.19
C CYS A 48 -12.15 2.20 -8.72
N ARG A 49 -12.48 2.71 -7.53
CA ARG A 49 -11.81 3.86 -6.92
C ARG A 49 -10.35 3.53 -6.58
N PHE A 50 -10.09 2.36 -6.02
CA PHE A 50 -8.75 1.90 -5.71
C PHE A 50 -7.88 1.74 -6.96
N VAL A 51 -8.44 1.14 -8.01
CA VAL A 51 -7.79 0.98 -9.33
C VAL A 51 -7.44 2.33 -9.91
N ARG A 52 -8.41 3.27 -9.99
CA ARG A 52 -8.19 4.61 -10.52
C ARG A 52 -7.11 5.38 -9.76
N LYS A 53 -7.14 5.34 -8.42
CA LYS A 53 -6.16 6.02 -7.57
C LYS A 53 -4.74 5.46 -7.69
N ASN A 54 -4.60 4.19 -8.07
CA ASN A 54 -3.32 3.50 -8.14
C ASN A 54 -2.84 3.20 -9.56
N ARG A 55 -3.46 3.81 -10.57
CA ARG A 55 -3.00 3.69 -11.96
C ARG A 55 -1.56 4.15 -12.09
N LEU A 56 -0.80 3.40 -12.87
CA LEU A 56 0.61 3.65 -13.15
C LEU A 56 0.82 3.92 -14.66
N ASP A 57 -0.25 4.22 -15.39
CA ASP A 57 -0.27 4.48 -16.83
C ASP A 57 0.62 5.66 -17.24
N GLN A 58 0.73 6.67 -16.38
CA GLN A 58 1.64 7.82 -16.53
C GLN A 58 3.13 7.47 -16.49
N TYR A 59 3.49 6.27 -16.00
CA TYR A 59 4.88 5.84 -15.88
C TYR A 59 5.27 4.92 -17.05
N SER A 60 6.56 4.88 -17.38
CA SER A 60 7.09 3.93 -18.35
C SER A 60 6.90 2.49 -17.84
N PRO A 61 6.82 1.49 -18.74
CA PRO A 61 6.67 0.09 -18.34
C PRO A 61 7.72 -0.38 -17.33
N LEU A 62 8.94 0.16 -17.39
CA LEU A 62 10.00 -0.19 -16.44
C LEU A 62 9.75 0.39 -15.05
N VAL A 63 9.34 1.65 -14.94
CA VAL A 63 8.99 2.27 -13.65
C VAL A 63 7.74 1.62 -13.05
N ARG A 64 6.75 1.24 -13.89
CA ARG A 64 5.60 0.43 -13.41
C ARG A 64 6.04 -0.88 -12.80
N LYS A 65 6.96 -1.61 -13.45
CA LYS A 65 7.50 -2.87 -12.92
C LYS A 65 8.22 -2.64 -11.58
N ALA A 66 9.01 -1.57 -11.46
CA ALA A 66 9.69 -1.23 -10.22
C ALA A 66 8.71 -0.89 -9.08
N ILE A 67 7.71 -0.05 -9.34
CA ILE A 67 6.66 0.30 -8.37
C ILE A 67 5.88 -0.95 -7.94
N THR A 68 5.54 -1.80 -8.91
CA THR A 68 4.84 -3.07 -8.64
C THR A 68 5.71 -3.95 -7.75
N TYR A 69 6.98 -4.15 -8.07
CA TYR A 69 7.92 -4.91 -7.26
C TYR A 69 7.99 -4.37 -5.81
N ILE A 70 8.15 -3.05 -5.64
CA ILE A 70 8.18 -2.40 -4.33
C ILE A 70 6.90 -2.67 -3.53
N ARG A 71 5.74 -2.59 -4.19
CA ARG A 71 4.45 -2.82 -3.53
C ARG A 71 4.26 -4.26 -3.06
N ILE A 72 4.78 -5.24 -3.82
CA ILE A 72 4.71 -6.67 -3.48
C ILE A 72 5.53 -6.96 -2.24
N TYR A 73 6.80 -6.54 -2.27
CA TYR A 73 7.80 -6.88 -1.28
C TYR A 73 8.00 -5.75 -0.27
N LEU A 74 6.97 -4.95 -0.01
CA LEU A 74 7.09 -3.70 0.76
C LEU A 74 7.59 -3.94 2.19
N ALA A 75 7.21 -5.07 2.79
CA ALA A 75 7.63 -5.48 4.13
C ALA A 75 9.07 -6.04 4.18
N ASP A 76 9.63 -6.43 3.02
CA ASP A 76 10.94 -7.08 2.96
C ASP A 76 12.07 -6.05 2.97
N GLN A 77 13.31 -6.53 3.11
CA GLN A 77 14.49 -5.68 2.92
C GLN A 77 14.70 -5.33 1.44
N LEU A 78 14.04 -4.26 1.01
CA LEU A 78 14.18 -3.70 -0.33
C LEU A 78 15.44 -2.85 -0.47
N THR A 79 16.23 -3.14 -1.49
CA THR A 79 17.35 -2.31 -1.92
C THR A 79 17.22 -1.99 -3.41
N LEU A 80 17.78 -0.85 -3.85
CA LEU A 80 17.82 -0.49 -5.27
C LEU A 80 18.44 -1.62 -6.12
N ALA A 81 19.54 -2.21 -5.64
CA ALA A 81 20.21 -3.31 -6.32
C ALA A 81 19.32 -4.55 -6.41
N GLY A 82 18.62 -4.91 -5.34
CA GLY A 82 17.68 -6.03 -5.32
C GLY A 82 16.52 -5.84 -6.30
N ILE A 83 15.92 -4.64 -6.33
CA ILE A 83 14.83 -4.31 -7.27
C ILE A 83 15.33 -4.36 -8.70
N ALA A 84 16.48 -3.72 -8.98
CA ALA A 84 17.08 -3.68 -10.31
C ALA A 84 17.39 -5.09 -10.83
N LYS A 85 17.94 -5.96 -9.98
CA LYS A 85 18.16 -7.39 -10.29
C LYS A 85 16.84 -8.11 -10.58
N GLY A 86 15.83 -7.91 -9.73
CA GLY A 86 14.50 -8.52 -9.87
C GLY A 86 13.79 -8.16 -11.18
N ILE A 87 14.04 -6.96 -11.72
CA ILE A 87 13.45 -6.50 -12.99
C ILE A 87 14.44 -6.48 -14.17
N ARG A 88 15.64 -7.07 -13.98
CA ARG A 88 16.69 -7.25 -14.99
C ARG A 88 17.20 -5.96 -15.65
N VAL A 89 17.53 -4.95 -14.84
CA VAL A 89 18.12 -3.67 -15.30
C VAL A 89 19.28 -3.24 -14.43
N SER A 90 20.08 -2.27 -14.88
CA SER A 90 21.15 -1.73 -14.05
C SER A 90 20.59 -0.81 -12.95
N PRO A 91 21.14 -0.87 -11.71
CA PRO A 91 20.72 -0.01 -10.59
C PRO A 91 20.78 1.49 -10.93
N SER A 92 21.85 1.92 -11.60
CA SER A 92 22.06 3.33 -11.97
C SER A 92 21.08 3.83 -13.03
N TYR A 93 20.67 2.96 -13.96
CA TYR A 93 19.63 3.32 -14.93
C TYR A 93 18.27 3.42 -14.25
N LEU A 94 17.92 2.42 -13.43
CA LEU A 94 16.67 2.41 -12.69
C LEU A 94 16.54 3.63 -11.77
N SER A 95 17.57 3.97 -11.01
CA SER A 95 17.54 5.14 -10.11
C SER A 95 17.28 6.45 -10.87
N ARG A 96 17.97 6.66 -12.00
CA ARG A 96 17.81 7.87 -12.82
C ARG A 96 16.41 7.93 -13.43
N LEU A 97 15.96 6.84 -14.02
CA LEU A 97 14.65 6.76 -14.66
C LEU A 97 13.53 6.97 -13.65
N PHE A 98 13.60 6.27 -12.51
CA PHE A 98 12.59 6.34 -11.47
C PHE A 98 12.48 7.75 -10.88
N ASN A 99 13.61 8.38 -10.55
CA ASN A 99 13.61 9.74 -10.02
C ASN A 99 13.03 10.73 -11.05
N ARG A 100 13.46 10.63 -12.31
CA ARG A 100 12.94 11.49 -13.38
C ARG A 100 11.42 11.39 -13.55
N GLU A 101 10.86 10.18 -13.47
CA GLU A 101 9.42 9.98 -13.70
C GLU A 101 8.56 10.19 -12.46
N THR A 102 9.05 9.80 -11.28
CA THR A 102 8.27 9.86 -10.03
C THR A 102 8.51 11.14 -9.23
N GLY A 103 9.58 11.89 -9.54
CA GLY A 103 10.04 13.03 -8.77
C GLY A 103 10.67 12.67 -7.42
N ASP A 104 10.89 11.38 -7.15
CA ASP A 104 11.41 10.92 -5.86
C ASP A 104 12.42 9.77 -6.03
N SER A 105 13.30 9.61 -5.05
CA SER A 105 14.20 8.46 -5.02
C SER A 105 13.43 7.18 -4.69
N ILE A 106 13.92 6.03 -5.16
CA ILE A 106 13.32 4.72 -4.84
C ILE A 106 13.26 4.50 -3.32
N SER A 107 14.31 4.84 -2.59
CA SER A 107 14.35 4.69 -1.13
C SER A 107 13.28 5.53 -0.43
N ASN A 108 13.12 6.80 -0.83
CA ASN A 108 12.07 7.65 -0.28
C ASN A 108 10.67 7.15 -0.65
N TYR A 109 10.48 6.67 -1.88
CA TYR A 109 9.22 6.08 -2.32
C TYR A 109 8.83 4.88 -1.46
N ILE A 110 9.78 3.97 -1.19
CA ILE A 110 9.59 2.82 -0.29
C ILE A 110 9.18 3.33 1.10
N THR A 111 9.93 4.25 1.69
CA THR A 111 9.64 4.78 3.03
C THR A 111 8.25 5.42 3.09
N LYS A 112 7.88 6.22 2.09
CA LYS A 112 6.54 6.84 2.01
C LYS A 112 5.45 5.78 1.90
N ALA A 113 5.62 4.77 1.05
CA ALA A 113 4.67 3.68 0.92
C ALA A 113 4.49 2.88 2.22
N ARG A 114 5.57 2.63 2.97
CA ARG A 114 5.51 1.99 4.30
C ARG A 114 4.76 2.84 5.31
N VAL A 115 5.02 4.14 5.35
CA VAL A 115 4.31 5.07 6.26
C VAL A 115 2.82 5.14 5.93
N GLU A 116 2.44 5.16 4.66
CA GLU A 116 1.03 5.11 4.25
C GLU A 116 0.35 3.81 4.70
N LYS A 117 1.02 2.66 4.54
CA LYS A 117 0.50 1.36 5.03
C LYS A 117 0.37 1.36 6.56
N ALA A 118 1.36 1.88 7.27
CA ALA A 118 1.33 1.99 8.73
C ALA A 118 0.19 2.89 9.23
N ALA A 119 -0.05 4.01 8.55
CA ALA A 119 -1.15 4.92 8.89
C ALA A 119 -2.51 4.20 8.83
N GLY A 120 -2.76 3.41 7.77
CA GLY A 120 -3.97 2.59 7.71
C GLY A 120 -4.08 1.60 8.88
N LEU A 121 -2.99 0.91 9.24
CA LEU A 121 -3.00 -0.01 10.37
C LEU A 121 -3.21 0.69 11.71
N LEU A 122 -2.68 1.91 11.88
CA LEU A 122 -2.88 2.70 13.10
C LEU A 122 -4.33 3.14 13.26
N SER A 123 -5.07 3.38 12.17
CA SER A 123 -6.48 3.80 12.21
C SER A 123 -7.44 2.63 12.44
N PHE A 124 -7.12 1.43 11.96
CA PHE A 124 -8.08 0.31 11.94
C PHE A 124 -7.68 -0.91 12.79
N SER A 125 -6.53 -0.90 13.48
CA SER A 125 -6.07 -2.04 14.28
C SER A 125 -5.57 -1.68 15.67
N GLY A 126 -5.75 -2.60 16.62
CA GLY A 126 -5.19 -2.52 17.98
C GLY A 126 -3.74 -2.98 18.10
N MET A 127 -3.06 -3.28 16.98
CA MET A 127 -1.67 -3.77 16.98
C MET A 127 -0.73 -2.77 17.65
N SER A 128 0.32 -3.19 18.36
CA SER A 128 1.28 -2.24 18.93
C SER A 128 2.00 -1.45 17.83
N ILE A 129 2.41 -0.20 18.12
CA ILE A 129 3.13 0.65 17.16
C ILE A 129 4.43 -0.04 16.70
N GLN A 130 5.10 -0.74 17.60
CA GLN A 130 6.29 -1.54 17.31
C GLN A 130 5.99 -2.65 16.30
N ASN A 131 4.94 -3.43 16.52
CA ASN A 131 4.57 -4.51 15.61
C ASN A 131 4.15 -3.96 14.24
N ILE A 132 3.44 -2.82 14.19
CA ILE A 132 3.10 -2.15 12.93
C ILE A 132 4.36 -1.75 12.17
N ALA A 133 5.34 -1.16 12.85
CA ALA A 133 6.60 -0.73 12.23
C ALA A 133 7.31 -1.91 11.55
N PHE A 134 7.47 -3.03 12.27
CA PHE A 134 8.08 -4.25 11.72
C PHE A 134 7.24 -4.86 10.59
N TYR A 135 5.91 -4.91 10.76
CA TYR A 135 5.00 -5.49 9.77
C TYR A 135 5.02 -4.74 8.42
N VAL A 136 5.26 -3.43 8.43
CA VAL A 136 5.41 -2.66 7.19
C VAL A 136 6.86 -2.62 6.67
N GLY A 137 7.81 -3.28 7.35
CA GLY A 137 9.19 -3.42 6.89
C GLY A 137 10.19 -2.40 7.43
N PHE A 138 9.87 -1.71 8.54
CA PHE A 138 10.89 -0.96 9.28
C PHE A 138 11.65 -1.89 10.22
N GLY A 139 12.98 -1.88 10.17
CA GLY A 139 13.83 -2.62 11.12
C GLY A 139 14.14 -1.84 12.41
N ASP A 140 13.83 -0.55 12.46
CA ASP A 140 14.13 0.32 13.59
C ASP A 140 12.94 1.23 13.92
N LEU A 141 12.50 1.18 15.19
CA LEU A 141 11.33 1.92 15.67
C LEU A 141 11.56 3.43 15.72
N ASN A 142 12.78 3.87 16.01
CA ASN A 142 13.14 5.27 16.08
C ASN A 142 13.16 5.92 14.69
N TYR A 143 13.69 5.21 13.70
CA TYR A 143 13.66 5.59 12.30
C TYR A 143 12.21 5.62 11.78
N PHE A 144 11.41 4.59 12.06
CA PHE A 144 9.98 4.58 11.75
C PHE A 144 9.29 5.83 12.29
N SER A 145 9.44 6.13 13.58
CA SER A 145 8.76 7.26 14.22
C SER A 145 9.16 8.61 13.61
N ARG A 146 10.46 8.79 13.30
CA ARG A 146 10.96 9.98 12.60
C ARG A 146 10.37 10.11 11.20
N CYS A 147 10.37 9.03 10.41
CA CYS A 147 9.79 9.00 9.08
C CYS A 147 8.28 9.28 9.13
N PHE A 148 7.56 8.62 10.04
CA PHE A 148 6.13 8.79 10.20
C PHE A 148 5.79 10.25 10.51
N LYS A 149 6.47 10.86 11.49
CA LYS A 149 6.31 12.29 11.81
C LYS A 149 6.65 13.20 10.64
N LYS A 150 7.71 12.90 9.87
CA LYS A 150 8.06 13.66 8.67
C LYS A 150 6.94 13.69 7.64
N TYR A 151 6.33 12.55 7.34
CA TYR A 151 5.33 12.42 6.27
C TYR A 151 3.89 12.73 6.72
N LYS A 152 3.52 12.41 7.97
CA LYS A 152 2.17 12.62 8.52
C LYS A 152 2.03 13.85 9.40
N ARG A 153 3.14 14.54 9.70
CA ARG A 153 3.20 15.73 10.58
C ARG A 153 2.79 15.49 12.03
N MET A 154 2.64 14.23 12.42
CA MET A 154 2.31 13.79 13.78
C MET A 154 2.98 12.44 14.07
N THR A 155 3.20 12.14 15.35
CA THR A 155 3.77 10.85 15.76
C THR A 155 2.79 9.70 15.51
N PRO A 156 3.25 8.44 15.42
CA PRO A 156 2.35 7.30 15.30
C PRO A 156 1.31 7.22 16.43
N THR A 157 1.69 7.59 17.65
CA THR A 157 0.82 7.63 18.82
C THR A 157 -0.26 8.70 18.70
N GLU A 158 0.14 9.94 18.34
CA GLU A 158 -0.79 11.04 18.08
C GLU A 158 -1.76 10.69 16.95
N TYR A 159 -1.26 10.10 15.86
CA TYR A 159 -2.05 9.69 14.71
C TYR A 159 -3.12 8.65 15.07
N ARG A 160 -2.76 7.69 15.92
CA ARG A 160 -3.71 6.70 16.44
C ARG A 160 -4.80 7.39 17.24
N ALA A 161 -4.41 8.22 18.22
CA ALA A 161 -5.36 8.92 19.08
C ALA A 161 -6.35 9.78 18.28
N SER A 162 -5.88 10.46 17.22
CA SER A 162 -6.73 11.28 16.36
C SER A 162 -7.60 10.47 15.38
N SER A 163 -7.18 9.25 15.04
CA SER A 163 -7.89 8.37 14.09
C SER A 163 -8.92 7.47 14.76
N SER A 164 -8.93 7.39 16.10
CA SER A 164 -10.00 6.76 16.87
C SER A 164 -11.29 7.57 16.73
N ILE A 165 -11.97 7.42 15.59
CA ILE A 165 -13.42 7.49 15.56
C ILE A 165 -13.85 6.31 16.42
N GLY A 166 -14.41 6.62 17.60
CA GLY A 166 -14.93 5.64 18.53
C GLY A 166 -15.84 4.65 17.81
N VAL A 167 -15.53 3.37 17.97
CA VAL A 167 -16.52 2.31 17.89
C VAL A 167 -17.32 2.36 19.18
#